data_AF-A0A9E7BFM9-F1
#
_entry.id   AF-A0A9E7BFM9-F1
#
_cell.length_a   1.000
_cell.length_b   1.000
_cell.length_c   1.000
_cell.angle_alpha   90.00
_cell.angle_beta   90.00
_cell.angle_gamma   90.00
#
_symmetry.space_group_name_H-M   'P 1'
#
loop_
_entity.id
_entity.type
_entity.pdbx_description
1 polymer ?
#
loop_
_entity_poly.entity_id
_entity_poly.type
_entity_poly.pdbx_seq_one_letter_code
_entity_poly.pdbx_strand_id
1 'polypeptide(L)'
;MKADNEELSIEALGLSQEAGFIALVSAYYVDEDSSILPALQQEGATAVIDLSVEFEKFATDSQPEHVAQVIGRLSDIQVRDFALGSHNRDSFETYWGMWHYLLQIAPVGFVAPVACLFATLAYERGDTALAYRALDRATADQPAYSLTILLRRVFGSGWPAGAFAAMRVELHPKVTAGIFG
;
A
#
# COMPACT_ATOMS: atom_id res chain seq x y z
N MET A 1 17.71 -21.18 21.41
CA MET A 1 18.22 -20.74 20.10
C MET A 1 17.51 -19.45 19.78
N LYS A 2 18.15 -18.30 20.05
CA LYS A 2 17.60 -17.01 19.61
C LYS A 2 17.76 -17.03 18.10
N ALA A 3 16.65 -17.05 17.36
CA ALA A 3 16.73 -16.70 15.96
C ALA A 3 17.32 -15.30 15.91
N ASP A 4 18.43 -15.13 15.20
CA ASP A 4 18.92 -13.82 14.82
C ASP A 4 17.77 -13.16 14.05
N ASN A 5 17.05 -12.28 14.74
CA ASN A 5 15.89 -11.60 14.19
C ASN A 5 16.45 -10.48 13.32
N GLU A 6 16.92 -10.85 12.13
CA GLU A 6 17.37 -9.88 11.12
C GLU A 6 16.17 -8.97 10.83
N GLU A 7 16.32 -7.71 11.22
CA GLU A 7 15.24 -6.75 11.16
C GLU A 7 14.88 -6.50 9.69
N LEU A 8 13.61 -6.69 9.30
CA LEU A 8 13.20 -6.50 7.91
C LEU A 8 13.53 -5.07 7.47
N SER A 9 14.38 -4.95 6.45
CA SER A 9 14.74 -3.67 5.86
C SER A 9 13.56 -3.12 5.08
N ILE A 10 13.31 -1.82 5.23
CA ILE A 10 12.33 -1.06 4.44
C ILE A 10 13.02 0.10 3.72
N GLU A 11 14.33 0.02 3.52
CA GLU A 11 15.09 1.06 2.85
C GLU A 11 14.72 1.14 1.37
N ALA A 12 14.85 2.34 0.83
CA ALA A 12 14.58 2.60 -0.58
C ALA A 12 15.61 1.86 -1.45
N LEU A 13 15.14 1.17 -2.49
CA LEU A 13 16.01 0.56 -3.50
C LEU A 13 16.30 1.57 -4.62
N GLY A 14 17.38 1.33 -5.36
CA GLY A 14 17.86 2.23 -6.43
C GLY A 14 16.78 2.60 -7.46
N LEU A 15 15.90 1.65 -7.79
CA LEU A 15 14.79 1.85 -8.73
C LEU A 15 13.88 3.04 -8.35
N SER A 16 13.70 3.32 -7.05
CA SER A 16 12.90 4.46 -6.57
C SER A 16 13.45 5.83 -7.00
N GLN A 17 14.72 5.90 -7.40
CA GLN A 17 15.42 7.11 -7.83
C GLN A 17 15.66 7.15 -9.34
N GLU A 18 15.28 6.11 -10.08
CA GLU A 18 15.49 6.06 -11.52
C GLU A 18 14.48 6.94 -12.26
N ALA A 19 14.97 7.92 -13.03
CA ALA A 19 14.13 8.89 -13.71
C ALA A 19 13.05 8.25 -14.62
N GLY A 20 13.37 7.13 -15.28
CA GLY A 20 12.42 6.39 -16.11
C GLY A 20 11.27 5.80 -15.29
N PHE A 21 11.57 5.18 -14.16
CA PHE A 21 10.56 4.61 -13.28
C PHE A 21 9.73 5.68 -12.58
N ILE A 22 10.35 6.78 -12.15
CA ILE A 22 9.64 7.94 -11.58
C ILE A 22 8.65 8.52 -12.59
N ALA A 23 9.07 8.72 -13.85
CA ALA A 23 8.20 9.21 -14.91
C ALA A 23 7.05 8.25 -15.17
N LEU A 24 7.31 6.94 -15.13
CA LEU A 24 6.30 5.91 -15.33
C LEU A 24 5.25 5.91 -14.22
N VAL A 25 5.66 5.91 -12.95
CA VAL A 25 4.74 6.04 -11.80
C VAL A 25 3.91 7.32 -11.91
N SER A 26 4.56 8.43 -12.25
CA SER A 26 3.89 9.73 -12.38
C SER A 26 2.84 9.76 -13.49
N ALA A 27 3.01 8.97 -14.56
CA ALA A 27 2.04 8.86 -15.64
C ALA A 27 0.71 8.24 -15.19
N TYR A 28 0.71 7.50 -14.08
CA TYR A 28 -0.48 6.86 -13.50
C TYR A 28 -1.11 7.63 -12.33
N TYR A 29 -0.55 8.80 -11.99
CA TYR A 29 -1.14 9.70 -11.00
C TYR A 29 -2.60 10.02 -11.34
N VAL A 30 -3.44 10.12 -10.31
CA VAL A 30 -4.86 10.43 -10.45
C VAL A 30 -5.10 11.85 -9.95
N ASP A 31 -5.56 12.70 -10.86
CA ASP A 31 -6.10 14.02 -10.52
C ASP A 31 -7.54 13.86 -10.02
N GLU A 32 -7.82 14.37 -8.81
CA GLU A 32 -9.14 14.31 -8.18
C GLU A 32 -10.21 15.11 -8.94
N ASP A 33 -9.80 16.08 -9.76
CA ASP A 33 -10.69 16.88 -10.60
C ASP A 33 -10.85 16.28 -12.02
N SER A 34 -10.31 15.09 -12.27
CA SER A 34 -10.38 14.43 -13.58
C SER A 34 -11.82 14.11 -14.00
N SER A 35 -12.19 14.48 -15.23
CA SER A 35 -13.50 14.16 -15.82
C SER A 35 -13.73 12.66 -16.04
N ILE A 36 -12.66 11.86 -16.01
CA ILE A 36 -12.69 10.40 -16.14
C ILE A 36 -12.34 9.69 -14.82
N LEU A 37 -12.41 10.39 -13.69
CA LEU A 37 -12.05 9.86 -12.36
C LEU A 37 -12.67 8.48 -12.05
N PRO A 38 -13.97 8.21 -12.31
CA PRO A 38 -14.54 6.88 -12.03
C PRO A 38 -13.84 5.76 -12.80
N ALA A 39 -13.45 6.00 -14.05
CA ALA A 39 -12.74 5.01 -14.85
C ALA A 39 -11.32 4.77 -14.30
N LEU A 40 -10.63 5.83 -13.86
CA LEU A 40 -9.31 5.71 -13.24
C LEU A 40 -9.36 4.95 -11.90
N GLN A 41 -10.43 5.12 -11.13
CA GLN A 41 -10.66 4.39 -9.88
C GLN A 41 -10.90 2.90 -10.13
N GLN A 42 -11.74 2.56 -11.11
CA GLN A 42 -12.00 1.17 -11.51
C GLN A 42 -10.73 0.49 -12.04
N GLU A 43 -9.96 1.21 -12.88
CA GLU A 43 -8.68 0.76 -13.39
C GLU A 43 -7.67 0.54 -12.26
N GLY A 44 -7.56 1.48 -11.32
CA GLY A 44 -6.67 1.39 -10.17
C GLY A 44 -7.01 0.22 -9.24
N ALA A 45 -8.29 0.04 -8.90
CA ALA A 45 -8.74 -1.10 -8.10
C ALA A 45 -8.47 -2.44 -8.79
N THR A 46 -8.68 -2.52 -10.11
CA THR A 46 -8.37 -3.71 -10.91
C THR A 46 -6.86 -3.99 -10.92
N ALA A 47 -6.02 -2.96 -11.13
CA ALA A 47 -4.57 -3.09 -11.13
C ALA A 47 -4.00 -3.64 -9.82
N VAL A 48 -4.59 -3.28 -8.66
CA VAL A 48 -4.19 -3.85 -7.35
C VAL A 48 -4.41 -5.36 -7.30
N ILE A 49 -5.57 -5.82 -7.79
CA ILE A 49 -5.88 -7.26 -7.82
C ILE A 49 -4.98 -7.98 -8.81
N ASP A 50 -4.84 -7.45 -10.03
CA ASP A 50 -4.03 -8.04 -11.08
C ASP A 50 -2.56 -8.15 -10.67
N LEU A 51 -2.01 -7.08 -10.06
CA LEU A 51 -0.65 -7.11 -9.53
C LEU A 51 -0.52 -8.15 -8.40
N SER A 52 -1.51 -8.34 -7.53
CA SER A 52 -1.43 -9.37 -6.49
C SER A 52 -1.33 -10.79 -7.07
N VAL A 53 -2.08 -11.08 -8.14
CA VAL A 53 -2.04 -12.37 -8.85
C VAL A 53 -0.74 -12.55 -9.61
N GLU A 54 -0.20 -11.48 -10.18
CA GLU A 54 1.10 -11.49 -10.83
C GLU A 54 2.23 -11.70 -9.81
N PHE A 55 2.19 -10.99 -8.69
CA PHE A 55 3.20 -11.02 -7.64
C PHE A 55 3.26 -12.39 -6.96
N GLU A 56 2.13 -13.11 -6.85
CA GLU A 56 2.13 -14.50 -6.38
C GLU A 56 3.01 -15.42 -7.23
N LYS A 57 3.14 -15.13 -8.54
CA LYS A 57 3.90 -15.96 -9.50
C LYS A 57 5.33 -15.48 -9.71
N PHE A 58 5.52 -14.16 -9.73
CA PHE A 58 6.78 -13.55 -10.15
C PHE A 58 7.47 -12.76 -9.05
N ALA A 59 6.80 -12.50 -7.92
CA ALA A 59 7.31 -11.68 -6.82
C ALA A 59 7.94 -10.38 -7.34
N THR A 60 9.20 -10.10 -6.99
CA THR A 60 9.90 -8.88 -7.41
C THR A 60 10.21 -8.80 -8.91
N ASP A 61 10.03 -9.91 -9.66
CA ASP A 61 10.18 -9.95 -11.12
C ASP A 61 8.89 -9.55 -11.86
N SER A 62 7.85 -9.09 -11.14
CA SER A 62 6.66 -8.48 -11.74
C SER A 62 7.01 -7.32 -12.68
N GLN A 63 6.16 -7.12 -13.70
CA GLN A 63 6.34 -6.13 -14.74
C GLN A 63 6.40 -4.70 -14.15
N PRO A 64 7.44 -3.92 -14.48
CA PRO A 64 7.59 -2.55 -13.96
C PRO A 64 6.39 -1.65 -14.24
N GLU A 65 5.69 -1.86 -15.36
CA GLU A 65 4.48 -1.14 -15.73
C GLU A 65 3.34 -1.35 -14.72
N HIS A 66 3.03 -2.60 -14.38
CA HIS A 66 1.94 -2.94 -13.46
C HIS A 66 2.25 -2.47 -12.04
N VAL A 67 3.51 -2.59 -11.64
CA VAL A 67 4.01 -2.06 -10.37
C VAL A 67 3.86 -0.53 -10.33
N ALA A 68 4.31 0.16 -11.37
CA ALA A 68 4.22 1.61 -11.45
C ALA A 68 2.77 2.11 -11.50
N GLN A 69 1.90 1.38 -12.21
CA GLN A 69 0.46 1.64 -12.26
C GLN A 69 -0.15 1.60 -10.88
N VAL A 70 0.10 0.54 -10.09
CA VAL A 70 -0.43 0.46 -8.73
C VAL A 70 0.10 1.61 -7.87
N ILE A 71 1.40 1.89 -7.89
CA ILE A 71 1.98 2.99 -7.09
C ILE A 71 1.35 4.34 -7.46
N GLY A 72 1.21 4.64 -8.76
CA GLY A 72 0.62 5.89 -9.23
C GLY A 72 -0.86 6.01 -8.88
N ARG A 73 -1.64 4.93 -9.05
CA ARG A 73 -3.09 4.91 -8.79
C ARG A 73 -3.45 5.05 -7.31
N LEU A 74 -2.53 4.71 -6.39
CA LEU A 74 -2.68 4.93 -4.95
C LEU A 74 -2.68 6.42 -4.54
N SER A 75 -2.47 7.35 -5.49
CA SER A 75 -2.71 8.78 -5.26
C SER A 75 -4.18 9.11 -5.02
N ASP A 76 -5.11 8.31 -5.56
CA ASP A 76 -6.54 8.43 -5.29
C ASP A 76 -6.94 7.72 -3.98
N ILE A 77 -7.77 8.39 -3.18
CA ILE A 77 -8.21 7.91 -1.87
C ILE A 77 -9.07 6.65 -1.98
N GLN A 78 -9.96 6.55 -2.98
CA GLN A 78 -10.82 5.39 -3.15
C GLN A 78 -9.99 4.15 -3.53
N VAL A 79 -9.03 4.29 -4.45
CA VAL A 79 -8.12 3.20 -4.83
C VAL A 79 -7.27 2.75 -3.64
N ARG A 80 -6.74 3.69 -2.86
CA ARG A 80 -5.98 3.38 -1.64
C ARG A 80 -6.83 2.63 -0.61
N ASP A 81 -8.04 3.11 -0.35
CA ASP A 81 -8.92 2.50 0.65
C ASP A 81 -9.44 1.13 0.16
N PHE A 82 -9.55 0.94 -1.16
CA PHE A 82 -9.80 -0.36 -1.77
C PHE A 82 -8.62 -1.30 -1.51
N ALA A 83 -7.39 -0.87 -1.81
CA ALA A 83 -6.17 -1.66 -1.60
C ALA A 83 -5.95 -2.05 -0.12
N LEU A 84 -6.36 -1.21 0.82
CA LEU A 84 -6.34 -1.52 2.25
C LEU A 84 -7.21 -2.75 2.55
N GLY A 85 -8.37 -2.87 1.91
CA GLY A 85 -9.33 -3.95 2.16
C GLY A 85 -9.16 -5.22 1.32
N SER A 86 -8.29 -5.22 0.31
CA SER A 86 -8.30 -6.26 -0.75
C SER A 86 -7.64 -7.59 -0.38
N HIS A 87 -6.92 -7.67 0.75
CA HIS A 87 -6.34 -8.92 1.23
C HIS A 87 -7.18 -9.62 2.30
N ASN A 88 -7.05 -10.93 2.34
CA ASN A 88 -7.64 -11.80 3.36
C ASN A 88 -6.55 -12.72 3.96
N ARG A 89 -6.95 -13.69 4.79
CA ARG A 89 -6.00 -14.59 5.45
C ARG A 89 -5.18 -15.43 4.47
N ASP A 90 -5.78 -15.85 3.37
CA ASP A 90 -5.15 -16.76 2.40
C ASP A 90 -4.21 -16.01 1.46
N SER A 91 -4.49 -14.72 1.18
CA SER A 91 -3.63 -13.86 0.36
C SER A 91 -2.64 -13.00 1.14
N PHE A 92 -2.61 -13.10 2.48
CA PHE A 92 -1.83 -12.21 3.35
C PHE A 92 -0.33 -12.19 2.98
N GLU A 93 0.29 -13.35 2.77
CA GLU A 93 1.74 -13.42 2.46
C GLU A 93 2.09 -12.80 1.10
N THR A 94 1.21 -12.95 0.11
CA THR A 94 1.37 -12.31 -1.20
C THR A 94 1.32 -10.79 -1.07
N TYR A 95 0.32 -10.26 -0.36
CA TYR A 95 0.19 -8.83 -0.12
C TYR A 95 1.30 -8.28 0.78
N TRP A 96 1.78 -9.08 1.73
CA TRP A 96 2.94 -8.76 2.55
C TRP A 96 4.17 -8.51 1.69
N GLY A 97 4.53 -9.46 0.83
CA GLY A 97 5.66 -9.33 -0.09
C GLY A 97 5.48 -8.19 -1.09
N MET A 98 4.27 -8.05 -1.64
CA MET A 98 3.95 -7.02 -2.62
C MET A 98 4.10 -5.62 -2.02
N TRP A 99 3.44 -5.31 -0.91
CA TRP A 99 3.53 -3.98 -0.29
C TRP A 99 4.92 -3.71 0.29
N HIS A 100 5.62 -4.73 0.77
CA HIS A 100 7.01 -4.59 1.19
C HIS A 100 7.90 -4.15 0.01
N TYR A 101 7.82 -4.86 -1.11
CA TYR A 101 8.57 -4.50 -2.32
C TYR A 101 8.19 -3.11 -2.84
N LEU A 102 6.89 -2.85 -3.03
CA LEU A 102 6.39 -1.56 -3.52
C LEU A 102 6.83 -0.41 -2.61
N LEU A 103 6.85 -0.60 -1.28
CA LEU A 103 7.36 0.39 -0.34
C LEU A 103 8.82 0.71 -0.65
N GLN A 104 9.65 -0.29 -0.89
CA GLN A 104 11.07 -0.10 -1.19
C GLN A 104 11.34 0.64 -2.51
N ILE A 105 10.46 0.50 -3.51
CA ILE A 105 10.66 1.12 -4.83
C ILE A 105 9.80 2.35 -5.10
N ALA A 106 8.82 2.67 -4.24
CA ALA A 106 7.99 3.86 -4.40
C ALA A 106 8.84 5.14 -4.46
N PRO A 107 8.68 5.96 -5.52
CA PRO A 107 9.30 7.27 -5.60
C PRO A 107 8.83 8.24 -4.52
N VAL A 108 9.63 9.26 -4.24
CA VAL A 108 9.23 10.40 -3.39
C VAL A 108 7.94 11.02 -3.95
N GLY A 109 6.99 11.33 -3.06
CA GLY A 109 5.64 11.79 -3.38
C GLY A 109 4.61 10.65 -3.49
N PHE A 110 5.05 9.39 -3.58
CA PHE A 110 4.19 8.21 -3.68
C PHE A 110 4.42 7.20 -2.55
N VAL A 111 5.33 7.47 -1.62
CA VAL A 111 5.69 6.53 -0.55
C VAL A 111 4.59 6.43 0.50
N ALA A 112 3.97 7.55 0.88
CA ALA A 112 3.02 7.61 1.98
C ALA A 112 1.84 6.61 1.89
N PRO A 113 1.10 6.48 0.76
CA PRO A 113 0.04 5.49 0.65
C PRO A 113 0.56 4.05 0.81
N VAL A 114 1.64 3.69 0.12
CA VAL A 114 2.20 2.33 0.15
C VAL A 114 2.71 1.97 1.55
N ALA A 115 3.38 2.92 2.20
CA ALA A 115 3.86 2.77 3.57
C ALA A 115 2.71 2.56 4.57
N CYS A 116 1.56 3.22 4.38
CA CYS A 116 0.38 2.99 5.22
C CYS A 116 -0.24 1.60 5.01
N LEU A 117 -0.28 1.10 3.77
CA LEU A 117 -0.75 -0.24 3.44
C LEU A 117 0.16 -1.30 4.09
N PHE A 118 1.49 -1.15 3.96
CA PHE A 118 2.45 -2.05 4.59
C PHE A 118 2.39 -1.98 6.13
N ALA A 119 2.27 -0.78 6.71
CA ALA A 119 2.14 -0.60 8.15
C ALA A 119 0.89 -1.30 8.72
N THR A 120 -0.21 -1.30 7.96
CA THR A 120 -1.45 -2.01 8.29
C THR A 120 -1.19 -3.51 8.42
N LEU A 121 -0.51 -4.12 7.45
CA LEU A 121 -0.15 -5.54 7.52
C LEU A 121 0.80 -5.84 8.69
N ALA A 122 1.79 -4.99 8.91
CA ALA A 122 2.76 -5.16 10.01
C ALA A 122 2.06 -5.12 11.37
N TYR A 123 1.10 -4.22 11.52
CA TYR A 123 0.27 -4.15 12.72
C TYR A 123 -0.62 -5.39 12.89
N GLU A 124 -1.26 -5.86 11.81
CA GLU A 124 -2.13 -7.04 11.84
C GLU A 124 -1.40 -8.33 12.28
N ARG A 125 -0.13 -8.50 11.87
CA ARG A 125 0.71 -9.63 12.31
C ARG A 125 1.37 -9.43 13.68
N GLY A 126 1.12 -8.30 14.35
CA GLY A 126 1.65 -7.98 15.67
C GLY A 126 3.05 -7.34 15.68
N ASP A 127 3.63 -7.02 14.53
CA ASP A 127 4.92 -6.32 14.44
C ASP A 127 4.71 -4.80 14.49
N THR A 128 4.44 -4.31 15.69
CA THR A 128 4.16 -2.88 15.93
C THR A 128 5.40 -2.02 15.65
N ALA A 129 6.61 -2.52 15.91
CA ALA A 129 7.85 -1.77 15.66
C ALA A 129 8.04 -1.50 14.16
N LEU A 130 7.88 -2.53 13.32
CA LEU A 130 7.92 -2.39 11.88
C LEU A 130 6.78 -1.52 11.35
N ALA A 131 5.58 -1.63 11.92
CA ALA A 131 4.45 -0.77 11.56
C ALA A 131 4.78 0.72 11.77
N TYR A 132 5.38 1.08 12.91
CA TYR A 132 5.80 2.46 13.16
C TYR A 132 6.95 2.91 12.25
N ARG A 133 7.94 2.06 11.98
CA ARG A 133 9.01 2.37 11.01
C ARG A 133 8.46 2.67 9.62
N ALA A 134 7.45 1.92 9.18
CA ALA A 134 6.75 2.20 7.93
C ALA A 134 5.99 3.54 7.98
N LEU A 135 5.28 3.84 9.07
CA LEU A 135 4.63 5.15 9.26
C LEU A 135 5.61 6.32 9.35
N ASP A 136 6.81 6.10 9.89
CA ASP A 136 7.89 7.10 9.88
C ASP A 136 8.32 7.40 8.44
N ARG A 137 8.44 6.38 7.59
CA ARG A 137 8.72 6.56 6.16
C ARG A 137 7.59 7.31 5.44
N ALA A 138 6.33 7.02 5.77
CA ALA A 138 5.17 7.76 5.26
C ALA A 138 5.20 9.24 5.69
N THR A 139 5.56 9.50 6.95
CA THR A 139 5.63 10.86 7.51
C THR A 139 6.77 11.67 6.89
N ALA A 140 7.91 11.04 6.60
CA ALA A 140 9.03 11.67 5.93
C ALA A 140 8.70 12.07 4.49
N ASP A 141 7.89 11.28 3.80
CA ASP A 141 7.39 11.57 2.45
C ASP A 141 6.34 12.69 2.47
N GLN A 142 5.30 12.54 3.29
CA GLN A 142 4.18 13.47 3.37
C GLN A 142 3.73 13.64 4.83
N PRO A 143 4.23 14.67 5.55
CA PRO A 143 3.94 14.86 6.97
C PRO A 143 2.46 15.04 7.32
N ALA A 144 1.67 15.56 6.37
CA ALA A 144 0.24 15.81 6.54
C ALA A 144 -0.66 14.67 5.99
N TYR A 145 -0.08 13.53 5.60
CA TYR A 145 -0.86 12.43 5.00
C TYR A 145 -1.88 11.87 5.99
N SER A 146 -3.16 11.98 5.63
CA SER A 146 -4.28 11.77 6.56
C SER A 146 -4.33 10.35 7.13
N LEU A 147 -4.06 9.34 6.29
CA LEU A 147 -4.04 7.95 6.72
C LEU A 147 -2.88 7.67 7.67
N THR A 148 -1.70 8.28 7.49
CA THR A 148 -0.58 8.13 8.41
C THR A 148 -0.94 8.65 9.81
N ILE A 149 -1.57 9.82 9.89
CA ILE A 149 -2.03 10.42 11.15
C ILE A 149 -3.11 9.55 11.81
N LEU A 150 -4.02 8.98 11.02
CA LEU A 150 -5.04 8.05 11.52
C LEU A 150 -4.41 6.77 12.08
N LEU A 151 -3.54 6.11 11.33
CA LEU A 151 -2.91 4.85 11.74
C LEU A 151 -2.03 5.02 12.98
N ARG A 152 -1.30 6.13 13.10
CA ARG A 152 -0.55 6.44 14.34
C ARG A 152 -1.46 6.52 15.58
N ARG A 153 -2.66 7.10 15.45
CA ARG A 153 -3.63 7.16 16.55
C ARG A 153 -4.18 5.78 16.89
N VAL A 154 -4.53 5.00 15.86
CA VAL A 154 -5.04 3.62 15.99
C VAL A 154 -4.03 2.70 16.67
N PHE A 155 -2.77 2.70 16.20
CA PHE A 155 -1.72 1.87 16.77
C PHE A 155 -1.33 2.38 18.17
N GLY A 156 -1.30 3.70 18.35
CA GLY A 156 -0.93 4.35 19.62
C GLY A 156 -1.94 4.11 20.74
N SER A 157 -3.22 3.90 20.41
CA SER A 157 -4.24 3.52 21.40
C SER A 157 -4.19 2.03 21.76
N GLY A 158 -3.34 1.23 21.11
CA GLY A 158 -3.27 -0.22 21.31
C GLY A 158 -4.54 -0.95 20.85
N TRP A 159 -5.23 -0.44 19.82
CA TRP A 159 -6.48 -1.04 19.35
C TRP A 159 -6.22 -2.48 18.84
N PRO A 160 -6.87 -3.54 19.37
CA PRO A 160 -6.52 -4.92 19.03
C PRO A 160 -6.42 -5.20 17.52
N ALA A 161 -5.31 -5.81 17.09
CA ALA A 161 -5.02 -6.11 15.68
C ALA A 161 -6.16 -6.88 14.98
N GLY A 162 -6.75 -7.87 15.64
CA GLY A 162 -7.90 -8.61 15.11
C GLY A 162 -9.16 -7.75 14.93
N ALA A 163 -9.39 -6.77 15.80
CA ALA A 163 -10.52 -5.84 15.67
C ALA A 163 -10.29 -4.84 14.52
N PHE A 164 -9.05 -4.38 14.35
CA PHE A 164 -8.66 -3.54 13.23
C PHE A 164 -8.82 -4.28 11.88
N ALA A 165 -8.33 -5.52 11.79
CA ALA A 165 -8.51 -6.36 10.60
C ALA A 165 -9.99 -6.62 10.29
N ALA A 166 -10.81 -6.89 11.30
CA ALA A 166 -12.25 -7.08 11.13
C ALA A 166 -12.96 -5.83 10.59
N MET A 167 -12.61 -4.64 11.11
CA MET A 167 -13.16 -3.36 10.62
C MET A 167 -12.84 -3.13 9.15
N ARG A 168 -11.60 -3.39 8.73
CA ARG A 168 -11.16 -3.25 7.34
C ARG A 168 -11.92 -4.18 6.39
N VAL A 169 -12.13 -5.43 6.79
CA VAL A 169 -12.95 -6.40 6.06
C VAL A 169 -14.42 -5.94 5.96
N GLU A 170 -14.97 -5.34 7.02
CA GLU A 170 -16.33 -4.81 7.02
C GLU A 170 -16.50 -3.60 6.09
N LEU A 171 -15.48 -2.74 5.99
CA LEU A 171 -15.53 -1.54 5.14
C LEU A 171 -15.29 -1.84 3.66
N HIS A 172 -14.49 -2.86 3.33
CA HIS A 172 -14.08 -3.12 1.95
C HIS A 172 -15.25 -3.24 0.95
N PRO A 173 -16.36 -3.97 1.23
CA PRO A 173 -17.50 -4.03 0.32
C PRO A 173 -18.13 -2.67 0.02
N LYS A 174 -18.10 -1.73 0.98
CA LYS A 174 -18.64 -0.36 0.78
C LYS A 174 -17.74 0.44 -0.16
N VAL A 175 -16.43 0.32 -0.02
CA VAL A 175 -15.46 0.95 -0.92
C VAL A 175 -15.57 0.37 -2.33
N THR A 176 -15.64 -0.96 -2.44
CA THR A 176 -15.84 -1.65 -3.73
C THR A 176 -17.12 -1.21 -4.42
N ALA A 177 -18.23 -1.09 -3.69
CA ALA A 177 -19.49 -0.56 -4.24
C ALA A 177 -19.37 0.91 -4.67
N GLY A 178 -18.56 1.73 -3.99
CA GLY A 178 -18.30 3.11 -4.38
C GLY A 178 -17.54 3.25 -5.71
N ILE A 179 -16.69 2.28 -6.05
CA ILE A 179 -15.87 2.28 -7.27
C ILE A 179 -16.60 1.62 -8.46
N PHE A 180 -17.32 0.53 -8.21
CA PHE A 180 -17.90 -0.32 -9.27
C PHE A 180 -19.43 -0.29 -9.36
N GLY A 181 -20.10 0.42 -8.44
CA GLY A 181 -21.57 0.50 -8.34
C GLY A 181 -22.21 1.64 -9.11
#